data_AF-A0A239CB54-F1
#
_entry.id   AF-A0A239CB54-F1
#
_cell.length_a   1.000
_cell.length_b   1.000
_cell.length_c   1.000
_cell.angle_alpha   90.00
_cell.angle_beta   90.00
_cell.angle_gamma   90.00
#
_symmetry.space_group_name_H-M   'P 1'
#
loop_
_entity.id
_entity.type
_entity.pdbx_description
1 polymer ?
#
loop_
_entity_poly.entity_id
_entity_poly.type
_entity_poly.pdbx_seq_one_letter_code
_entity_poly.pdbx_strand_id
1 'polypeptide(L)'
;MRPPIIALLCGVLASVLFTGTASAGITERNGPVPTGAAALIHNPIYKTGKLDPGTCQQEESLSPGDRESARVYLEFVLDCLNDSWRQQLTKAKLPFTKPRFETTSRLGFPTGCGPFPKDAQALYCSRNNKITFLLSPGILSQANELFLFQTMAHEYGHHVQQLTGIMRTYASRKYRTEKEFLAEVRKVELQAECLSGAFTGSVWRSLNRRPSDFTYVLSYARSTASHGRGQNVAYWLTRGFEQESPGACNTFSAPKSKVA
;
A
#
# COMPACT_ATOMS: atom_id res chain seq x y z
N MET A 1 15.15 -40.47 34.43
CA MET A 1 16.53 -40.87 34.77
C MET A 1 17.46 -40.40 33.65
N ARG A 2 18.31 -39.40 33.92
CA ARG A 2 19.51 -39.11 33.10
C ARG A 2 20.65 -39.93 33.68
N PRO A 3 21.50 -40.57 32.84
CA PRO A 3 22.90 -40.10 32.68
C PRO A 3 23.50 -40.48 31.30
N PRO A 4 24.82 -40.30 31.02
CA PRO A 4 25.72 -39.20 31.34
C PRO A 4 26.41 -38.60 30.08
N ILE A 5 27.04 -37.44 30.30
CA ILE A 5 27.99 -36.77 29.41
C ILE A 5 29.35 -37.49 29.51
N ILE A 6 29.97 -37.80 28.37
CA ILE A 6 31.40 -38.14 28.27
C ILE A 6 32.07 -37.07 27.41
N ALA A 7 33.09 -36.44 27.99
CA ALA A 7 34.01 -35.53 27.34
C ALA A 7 35.08 -36.31 26.56
N LEU A 8 35.48 -35.82 25.39
CA LEU A 8 36.75 -36.18 24.76
C LEU A 8 37.34 -35.01 23.97
N LEU A 9 38.35 -34.43 24.61
CA LEU A 9 39.69 -34.07 24.11
C LEU A 9 39.88 -33.41 22.74
N CYS A 10 40.57 -32.27 22.84
CA CYS A 10 41.39 -31.56 21.87
C CYS A 10 42.06 -32.42 20.78
N GLY A 11 41.96 -31.96 19.54
CA GLY A 11 42.85 -32.28 18.43
C GLY A 11 42.95 -31.06 17.51
N VAL A 12 44.14 -30.47 17.43
CA VAL A 12 44.48 -29.28 16.63
C VAL A 12 44.97 -29.72 15.24
N LEU A 13 44.79 -28.83 14.27
CA LEU A 13 45.46 -28.69 12.96
C LEU A 13 44.87 -29.44 11.76
N ALA A 14 44.26 -28.66 10.87
CA ALA A 14 44.83 -28.46 9.53
C ALA A 14 44.22 -27.20 8.89
N SER A 15 45.08 -26.25 8.59
CA SER A 15 44.79 -25.04 7.83
C SER A 15 44.42 -25.42 6.39
N VAL A 16 43.24 -25.03 5.93
CA VAL A 16 42.94 -24.91 4.50
C VAL A 16 42.44 -23.50 4.26
N LEU A 17 43.31 -22.69 3.66
CA LEU A 17 42.97 -21.38 3.11
C LEU A 17 42.07 -21.59 1.91
N PHE A 18 40.75 -21.50 2.10
CA PHE A 18 39.86 -21.13 1.02
C PHE A 18 39.83 -19.60 0.95
N THR A 19 40.51 -19.04 -0.05
CA THR A 19 40.30 -17.68 -0.51
C THR A 19 38.92 -17.61 -1.17
N GLY A 20 37.87 -17.59 -0.35
CA GLY A 20 36.57 -17.14 -0.76
C GLY A 20 36.61 -15.62 -0.81
N THR A 21 36.63 -15.04 -2.02
CA THR A 21 36.21 -13.66 -2.20
C THR A 21 34.74 -13.60 -1.78
N ALA A 22 34.51 -13.27 -0.51
CA ALA A 22 33.19 -12.87 -0.04
C ALA A 22 32.82 -11.63 -0.84
N SER A 23 32.00 -11.79 -1.88
CA SER A 23 31.19 -10.68 -2.37
C SER A 23 30.40 -10.18 -1.18
N ALA A 24 30.86 -9.07 -0.61
CA ALA A 24 30.08 -8.26 0.29
C ALA A 24 28.91 -7.72 -0.51
N GLY A 25 27.86 -8.54 -0.66
CA GLY A 25 26.55 -8.05 -1.01
C GLY A 25 26.22 -7.03 0.05
N ILE A 26 26.15 -5.76 -0.35
CA ILE A 26 25.61 -4.69 0.47
C ILE A 26 24.17 -5.10 0.74
N THR A 27 23.95 -5.82 1.84
CA THR A 27 22.63 -5.95 2.42
C THR A 27 22.33 -4.55 2.94
N GLU A 28 21.56 -3.78 2.17
CA GLU A 28 20.96 -2.56 2.69
C GLU A 28 20.33 -2.92 4.04
N ARG A 29 20.91 -2.42 5.13
CA ARG A 29 20.36 -2.66 6.46
C ARG A 29 19.04 -1.91 6.55
N ASN A 30 17.94 -2.62 6.31
CA ASN A 30 16.63 -2.14 6.67
C ASN A 30 16.62 -1.80 8.17
N GLY A 31 16.21 -0.59 8.49
CA GLY A 31 15.94 -0.17 9.86
C GLY A 31 14.70 -0.88 10.42
N PRO A 32 14.51 -0.83 11.76
CA PRO A 32 13.32 -1.40 12.38
C PRO A 32 12.07 -0.66 11.90
N VAL A 33 11.01 -1.41 11.62
CA VAL A 33 9.69 -0.83 11.31
C VAL A 33 9.19 -0.06 12.54
N PRO A 34 8.83 1.24 12.42
CA PRO A 34 8.38 2.04 13.54
C PRO A 34 7.11 1.49 14.20
N THR A 35 6.91 1.85 15.47
CA THR A 35 5.70 1.53 16.24
C THR A 35 5.18 2.78 16.98
N GLY A 36 3.95 2.71 17.50
CA GLY A 36 3.40 3.76 18.35
C GLY A 36 3.33 5.13 17.67
N ALA A 37 3.63 6.20 18.41
CA ALA A 37 3.59 7.56 17.86
C ALA A 37 4.58 7.76 16.69
N ALA A 38 5.72 7.08 16.71
CA ALA A 38 6.71 7.16 15.63
C ALA A 38 6.16 6.58 14.32
N ALA A 39 5.38 5.50 14.36
CA ALA A 39 4.72 4.96 13.17
C ALA A 39 3.68 5.91 12.59
N LEU A 40 2.88 6.57 13.44
CA LEU A 40 1.74 7.35 12.95
C LEU A 40 2.11 8.78 12.56
N ILE A 41 2.87 9.47 13.42
CA ILE A 41 3.10 10.92 13.32
C ILE A 41 4.50 11.23 12.78
N HIS A 42 5.52 10.47 13.20
CA HIS A 42 6.92 10.74 12.85
C HIS A 42 7.51 9.70 11.89
N ASN A 43 6.68 9.11 11.04
CA ASN A 43 7.10 8.01 10.17
C ASN A 43 8.21 8.49 9.22
N PRO A 44 9.32 7.74 9.06
CA PRO A 44 10.40 8.13 8.16
C PRO A 44 9.93 8.26 6.70
N ILE A 45 8.86 7.55 6.30
CA ILE A 45 8.29 7.67 4.95
C ILE A 45 7.87 9.12 4.63
N TYR A 46 7.50 9.94 5.62
CA TYR A 46 7.08 11.32 5.39
C TYR A 46 8.23 12.26 4.97
N LYS A 47 9.49 11.80 5.07
CA LYS A 47 10.68 12.60 4.77
C LYS A 47 11.38 12.20 3.47
N THR A 48 10.78 11.31 2.68
CA THR A 48 11.44 10.72 1.49
C THR A 48 11.30 11.56 0.22
N GLY A 49 10.58 12.69 0.30
CA GLY A 49 10.41 13.62 -0.80
C GLY A 49 9.35 13.14 -1.81
N LYS A 50 9.48 13.57 -3.06
CA LYS A 50 8.57 13.18 -4.14
C LYS A 50 8.80 11.74 -4.60
N LEU A 51 7.74 11.11 -5.10
CA LEU A 51 7.79 9.87 -5.86
C LEU A 51 8.51 10.13 -7.18
N ASP A 52 9.39 9.19 -7.53
CA ASP A 52 10.08 9.16 -8.81
C ASP A 52 9.92 7.74 -9.36
N PRO A 53 8.75 7.44 -9.96
CA PRO A 53 8.42 6.08 -10.39
C PRO A 53 9.31 5.59 -11.55
N GLY A 54 10.16 6.46 -12.13
CA GLY A 54 10.72 6.22 -13.44
C GLY A 54 9.63 6.26 -14.51
N THR A 55 9.68 5.33 -15.46
CA THR A 55 8.70 5.25 -16.54
C THR A 55 7.60 4.24 -16.20
N CYS A 56 6.41 4.74 -15.86
CA CYS A 56 5.18 3.93 -15.88
C CYS A 56 4.47 4.19 -17.21
N GLN A 57 4.61 3.25 -18.14
CA GLN A 57 4.01 3.31 -19.48
C GLN A 57 3.02 2.18 -19.65
N GLN A 58 1.78 2.53 -19.98
CA GLN A 58 0.74 1.56 -20.26
C GLN A 58 0.99 0.98 -21.66
N GLU A 59 1.35 -0.30 -21.70
CA GLU A 59 1.51 -1.04 -22.95
C GLU A 59 0.21 -1.75 -23.38
N GLU A 60 -0.63 -2.13 -22.41
CA GLU A 60 -1.84 -2.92 -22.63
C GLU A 60 -3.11 -2.06 -22.56
N SER A 61 -3.99 -2.19 -23.56
CA SER A 61 -5.28 -1.50 -23.59
C SER A 61 -6.36 -2.30 -22.83
N LEU A 62 -7.14 -1.62 -21.99
CA LEU A 62 -8.29 -2.24 -21.33
C LEU A 62 -9.42 -2.52 -22.33
N SER A 63 -9.84 -3.78 -22.43
CA SER A 63 -11.04 -4.21 -23.16
C SER A 63 -12.25 -4.14 -22.23
N PRO A 64 -13.23 -3.25 -22.48
CA PRO A 64 -14.39 -3.08 -21.60
C PRO A 64 -15.18 -4.37 -21.42
N GLY A 65 -15.59 -4.65 -20.19
CA GLY A 65 -16.35 -5.87 -19.86
C GLY A 65 -15.53 -7.16 -19.81
N ASP A 66 -14.27 -7.16 -20.28
CA ASP A 66 -13.42 -8.34 -20.26
C ASP A 66 -12.65 -8.47 -18.94
N ARG A 67 -12.89 -9.57 -18.23
CA ARG A 67 -12.31 -9.79 -16.90
C ARG A 67 -10.80 -10.00 -16.95
N GLU A 68 -10.31 -10.67 -17.99
CA GLU A 68 -8.89 -11.00 -18.11
C GLU A 68 -8.08 -9.76 -18.45
N SER A 69 -8.56 -8.95 -19.38
CA SER A 69 -8.01 -7.63 -19.69
C SER A 69 -7.98 -6.71 -18.46
N ALA A 70 -9.06 -6.69 -17.66
CA ALA A 70 -9.07 -5.95 -16.40
C ALA A 70 -8.03 -6.48 -15.39
N ARG A 71 -7.82 -7.80 -15.30
CA ARG A 71 -6.78 -8.41 -14.45
C ARG A 71 -5.38 -7.99 -14.91
N VAL A 72 -5.09 -8.10 -16.20
CA VAL A 72 -3.79 -7.71 -16.79
C VAL A 72 -3.52 -6.22 -16.57
N TYR A 73 -4.53 -5.36 -16.77
CA TYR A 73 -4.41 -3.93 -16.49
C TYR A 73 -4.10 -3.65 -15.01
N LEU A 74 -4.77 -4.34 -14.08
CA LEU A 74 -4.50 -4.20 -12.64
C LEU A 74 -3.08 -4.67 -12.26
N GLU A 75 -2.56 -5.71 -12.91
CA GLU A 75 -1.18 -6.19 -12.71
C GLU A 75 -0.14 -5.16 -13.20
N PHE A 76 -0.39 -4.54 -14.36
CA PHE A 76 0.43 -3.43 -14.84
C PHE A 76 0.47 -2.28 -13.81
N VAL A 77 -0.70 -1.84 -13.32
CA VAL A 77 -0.77 -0.76 -12.31
C VAL A 77 -0.02 -1.17 -11.03
N LEU A 78 -0.17 -2.43 -10.62
CA LEU A 78 0.52 -2.98 -9.45
C LEU A 78 2.05 -2.94 -9.61
N ASP A 79 2.59 -3.21 -10.79
CA ASP A 79 4.04 -3.12 -11.02
C ASP A 79 4.55 -1.68 -10.97
N CYS A 80 3.83 -0.71 -11.54
CA CYS A 80 4.16 0.71 -11.37
C CYS A 80 4.15 1.13 -9.90
N LEU A 81 3.17 0.67 -9.12
CA LEU A 81 3.10 0.92 -7.67
C LEU A 81 4.29 0.30 -6.94
N ASN A 82 4.65 -0.94 -7.28
CA ASN A 82 5.80 -1.63 -6.69
C ASN A 82 7.10 -0.86 -6.91
N ASP A 83 7.34 -0.37 -8.12
CA ASP A 83 8.55 0.38 -8.45
C ASP A 83 8.59 1.74 -7.75
N SER A 84 7.45 2.44 -7.70
CA SER A 84 7.30 3.73 -7.03
C SER A 84 7.60 3.62 -5.52
N TRP A 85 6.95 2.68 -4.85
CA TRP A 85 7.00 2.57 -3.39
C TRP A 85 8.23 1.84 -2.88
N ARG A 86 8.82 0.92 -3.66
CA ARG A 86 10.13 0.32 -3.33
C ARG A 86 11.18 1.41 -3.12
N GLN A 87 11.26 2.37 -4.03
CA GLN A 87 12.22 3.47 -3.90
C GLN A 87 11.99 4.32 -2.65
N GLN A 88 10.72 4.63 -2.33
CA GLN A 88 10.40 5.43 -1.15
C GLN A 88 10.72 4.69 0.16
N LEU A 89 10.40 3.40 0.22
CA LEU A 89 10.73 2.57 1.38
C LEU A 89 12.24 2.41 1.56
N THR A 90 13.00 2.24 0.47
CA THR A 90 14.47 2.26 0.51
C THR A 90 15.01 3.60 1.05
N LYS A 91 14.50 4.75 0.56
CA LYS A 91 14.87 6.08 1.08
C LYS A 91 14.55 6.22 2.59
N ALA A 92 13.44 5.63 3.04
CA ALA A 92 13.05 5.58 4.44
C ALA A 92 13.83 4.54 5.28
N LYS A 93 14.69 3.73 4.65
CA LYS A 93 15.38 2.57 5.24
C LYS A 93 14.39 1.57 5.85
N LEU A 94 13.26 1.35 5.20
CA LEU A 94 12.22 0.41 5.60
C LEU A 94 12.21 -0.81 4.66
N PRO A 95 11.82 -2.00 5.17
CA PRO A 95 11.73 -3.18 4.34
C PRO A 95 10.66 -3.03 3.26
N PHE A 96 10.95 -3.55 2.08
CA PHE A 96 10.01 -3.66 0.98
C PHE A 96 9.70 -5.13 0.68
N THR A 97 8.42 -5.43 0.48
CA THR A 97 7.93 -6.68 -0.10
C THR A 97 6.76 -6.34 -1.01
N LYS A 98 6.62 -6.99 -2.17
CA LYS A 98 5.42 -6.81 -3.00
C LYS A 98 4.18 -7.39 -2.28
N PRO A 99 2.98 -6.79 -2.43
CA PRO A 99 1.77 -7.47 -1.99
C PRO A 99 1.45 -8.63 -2.95
N ARG A 100 0.75 -9.64 -2.44
CA ARG A 100 0.09 -10.63 -3.29
C ARG A 100 -1.14 -10.00 -3.94
N PHE A 101 -1.52 -10.49 -5.10
CA PHE A 101 -2.69 -9.99 -5.83
C PHE A 101 -3.57 -11.15 -6.30
N GLU A 102 -4.88 -10.98 -6.21
CA GLU A 102 -5.85 -11.90 -6.83
C GLU A 102 -7.13 -11.16 -7.23
N THR A 103 -7.82 -11.69 -8.24
CA THR A 103 -9.15 -11.22 -8.64
C THR A 103 -10.20 -12.28 -8.36
N THR A 104 -11.42 -11.87 -8.07
CA THR A 104 -12.58 -12.75 -7.89
C THR A 104 -13.81 -12.15 -8.53
N SER A 105 -14.73 -12.96 -9.03
CA SER A 105 -16.08 -12.50 -9.43
C SER A 105 -17.15 -12.84 -8.38
N ARG A 106 -16.76 -13.52 -7.29
CA ARG A 106 -17.68 -14.05 -6.29
C ARG A 106 -17.89 -13.05 -5.16
N LEU A 107 -19.12 -12.61 -4.97
CA LEU A 107 -19.52 -11.86 -3.76
C LEU A 107 -19.32 -12.73 -2.51
N GLY A 108 -18.78 -12.11 -1.44
CA GLY A 108 -18.46 -12.83 -0.20
C GLY A 108 -17.32 -13.84 -0.32
N PHE A 109 -16.45 -13.70 -1.34
CA PHE A 109 -15.26 -14.54 -1.50
C PHE A 109 -14.43 -14.60 -0.21
N PRO A 110 -13.98 -15.79 0.25
CA PRO A 110 -13.21 -15.88 1.48
C PRO A 110 -11.81 -15.27 1.31
N THR A 111 -11.43 -14.34 2.18
CA THR A 111 -10.10 -13.72 2.22
C THR A 111 -9.38 -14.07 3.52
N GLY A 112 -8.08 -13.74 3.60
CA GLY A 112 -7.31 -13.88 4.84
C GLY A 112 -7.83 -13.02 6.00
N CYS A 113 -8.70 -12.05 5.72
CA CYS A 113 -9.27 -11.11 6.67
C CYS A 113 -10.77 -11.34 6.91
N GLY A 114 -11.32 -12.46 6.41
CA GLY A 114 -12.75 -12.79 6.47
C GLY A 114 -13.43 -12.74 5.11
N PRO A 115 -14.76 -12.86 5.05
CA PRO A 115 -15.50 -12.74 3.79
C PRO A 115 -15.30 -11.36 3.15
N PHE A 116 -15.15 -11.33 1.83
CA PHE A 116 -15.04 -10.09 1.06
C PHE A 116 -16.25 -9.18 1.31
N PRO A 117 -16.07 -7.88 1.64
CA PRO A 117 -17.18 -6.99 1.97
C PRO A 117 -18.14 -6.81 0.78
N LYS A 118 -19.45 -6.69 1.04
CA LYS A 118 -20.46 -6.59 -0.02
C LYS A 118 -20.37 -5.29 -0.81
N ASP A 119 -19.97 -4.20 -0.16
CA ASP A 119 -19.96 -2.85 -0.72
C ASP A 119 -18.54 -2.38 -1.09
N ALA A 120 -17.57 -3.30 -1.13
CA ALA A 120 -16.20 -3.00 -1.50
C ALA A 120 -15.91 -3.45 -2.94
N GLN A 121 -15.05 -2.69 -3.62
CA GLN A 121 -14.52 -3.06 -4.93
C GLN A 121 -13.23 -3.90 -4.80
N ALA A 122 -12.40 -3.54 -3.83
CA ALA A 122 -11.15 -4.21 -3.54
C ALA A 122 -10.92 -4.26 -2.03
N LEU A 123 -9.95 -5.05 -1.62
CA LEU A 123 -9.56 -5.18 -0.22
C LEU A 123 -8.08 -5.50 -0.11
N TYR A 124 -7.35 -4.70 0.66
CA TYR A 124 -6.05 -5.06 1.19
C TYR A 124 -6.17 -5.79 2.54
N CYS A 125 -5.74 -7.05 2.57
CA CYS A 125 -5.67 -7.84 3.79
C CYS A 125 -4.27 -7.83 4.41
N SER A 126 -4.12 -7.12 5.54
CA SER A 126 -2.84 -6.99 6.26
C SER A 126 -2.32 -8.27 6.92
N ARG A 127 -3.19 -9.27 7.16
CA ARG A 127 -2.79 -10.57 7.74
C ARG A 127 -1.91 -11.38 6.81
N ASN A 128 -2.08 -11.21 5.52
CA ASN A 128 -1.45 -12.03 4.50
C ASN A 128 -0.89 -11.19 3.33
N ASN A 129 -0.83 -9.86 3.50
CA ASN A 129 -0.36 -8.86 2.55
C ASN A 129 -0.91 -9.08 1.14
N LYS A 130 -2.24 -9.22 1.00
CA LYS A 130 -2.89 -9.50 -0.28
C LYS A 130 -3.91 -8.43 -0.64
N ILE A 131 -3.87 -7.97 -1.88
CA ILE A 131 -4.93 -7.20 -2.53
C ILE A 131 -5.86 -8.19 -3.25
N THR A 132 -7.14 -8.20 -2.90
CA THR A 132 -8.18 -8.96 -3.60
C THR A 132 -9.10 -7.97 -4.32
N PHE A 133 -9.39 -8.19 -5.59
CA PHE A 133 -10.21 -7.28 -6.41
C PHE A 133 -11.46 -7.98 -6.95
N LEU A 134 -12.64 -7.37 -6.79
CA LEU A 134 -13.93 -7.95 -7.21
C LEU A 134 -14.28 -7.56 -8.66
N LEU A 135 -13.94 -8.42 -9.62
CA LEU A 135 -14.33 -8.25 -11.03
C LEU A 135 -15.64 -9.01 -11.33
N SER A 136 -16.74 -8.58 -10.71
CA SER A 136 -18.08 -9.08 -11.04
C SER A 136 -18.61 -8.44 -12.33
N PRO A 137 -19.59 -9.05 -13.03
CA PRO A 137 -20.15 -8.47 -14.25
C PRO A 137 -20.68 -7.03 -14.07
N GLY A 138 -21.29 -6.73 -12.92
CA GLY A 138 -21.81 -5.39 -12.62
C GLY A 138 -20.72 -4.34 -12.40
N ILE A 139 -19.54 -4.77 -11.93
CA ILE A 139 -18.35 -3.91 -11.86
C ILE A 139 -17.73 -3.76 -13.24
N LEU A 140 -17.49 -4.86 -13.95
CA LEU A 140 -16.84 -4.85 -15.26
C LEU A 140 -17.60 -4.01 -16.30
N SER A 141 -18.93 -3.92 -16.19
CA SER A 141 -19.75 -3.08 -17.07
C SER A 141 -19.63 -1.58 -16.81
N GLN A 142 -19.16 -1.18 -15.63
CA GLN A 142 -19.02 0.22 -15.19
C GLN A 142 -17.55 0.64 -15.03
N ALA A 143 -16.65 -0.33 -14.93
CA ALA A 143 -15.24 -0.11 -14.72
C ALA A 143 -14.61 0.51 -15.97
N ASN A 144 -13.93 1.63 -15.77
CA ASN A 144 -12.98 2.17 -16.71
C ASN A 144 -11.57 2.13 -16.12
N GLU A 145 -10.59 2.42 -16.97
CA GLU A 145 -9.17 2.44 -16.61
C GLU A 145 -8.87 3.27 -15.36
N LEU A 146 -9.48 4.46 -15.23
CA LEU A 146 -9.23 5.37 -14.11
C LEU A 146 -9.78 4.83 -12.80
N PHE A 147 -10.96 4.22 -12.83
CA PHE A 147 -11.57 3.58 -11.68
C PHE A 147 -10.72 2.40 -11.17
N LEU A 148 -10.31 1.50 -12.07
CA LEU A 148 -9.46 0.36 -11.72
C LEU A 148 -8.10 0.82 -11.20
N PHE A 149 -7.49 1.80 -11.87
CA PHE A 149 -6.21 2.39 -11.49
C PHE A 149 -6.25 2.99 -10.09
N GLN A 150 -7.20 3.88 -9.83
CA GLN A 150 -7.30 4.57 -8.56
C GLN A 150 -7.63 3.63 -7.41
N THR A 151 -8.50 2.64 -7.64
CA THR A 151 -8.83 1.63 -6.62
C THR A 151 -7.61 0.78 -6.28
N MET A 152 -6.84 0.31 -7.27
CA MET A 152 -5.59 -0.41 -7.01
C MET A 152 -4.59 0.45 -6.23
N ALA A 153 -4.43 1.73 -6.61
CA ALA A 153 -3.56 2.66 -5.91
C ALA A 153 -4.00 2.89 -4.45
N HIS A 154 -5.31 2.95 -4.18
CA HIS A 154 -5.87 3.04 -2.83
C HIS A 154 -5.50 1.82 -1.97
N GLU A 155 -5.77 0.61 -2.45
CA GLU A 155 -5.43 -0.61 -1.72
C GLU A 155 -3.92 -0.77 -1.50
N TYR A 156 -3.12 -0.30 -2.45
CA TYR A 156 -1.67 -0.23 -2.27
C TYR A 156 -1.25 0.79 -1.21
N GLY A 157 -2.01 1.88 -1.04
CA GLY A 157 -1.86 2.81 0.09
C GLY A 157 -1.92 2.07 1.44
N HIS A 158 -2.85 1.13 1.61
CA HIS A 158 -2.88 0.26 2.80
C HIS A 158 -1.65 -0.66 2.88
N HIS A 159 -1.15 -1.15 1.76
CA HIS A 159 0.09 -1.92 1.74
C HIS A 159 1.28 -1.09 2.24
N VAL A 160 1.40 0.17 1.82
CA VAL A 160 2.41 1.11 2.35
C VAL A 160 2.23 1.32 3.85
N GLN A 161 1.00 1.50 4.33
CA GLN A 161 0.71 1.61 5.76
C GLN A 161 1.12 0.35 6.55
N GLN A 162 1.00 -0.85 5.94
CA GLN A 162 1.44 -2.09 6.56
C GLN A 162 2.97 -2.16 6.67
N LEU A 163 3.68 -1.84 5.59
CA LEU A 163 5.16 -1.87 5.55
C LEU A 163 5.80 -0.81 6.46
N THR A 164 5.10 0.31 6.67
CA THR A 164 5.55 1.42 7.50
C THR A 164 5.14 1.31 8.97
N GLY A 165 4.42 0.24 9.35
CA GLY A 165 4.00 -0.02 10.74
C GLY A 165 2.75 0.73 11.19
N ILE A 166 2.12 1.52 10.31
CA ILE A 166 0.91 2.31 10.58
C ILE A 166 -0.28 1.38 10.87
N MET A 167 -0.58 0.43 9.98
CA MET A 167 -1.73 -0.47 10.17
C MET A 167 -1.60 -1.29 11.45
N ARG A 168 -0.40 -1.79 11.75
CA ARG A 168 -0.12 -2.56 12.98
C ARG A 168 -0.30 -1.71 14.23
N THR A 169 0.13 -0.45 14.19
CA THR A 169 -0.03 0.47 15.31
C THR A 169 -1.50 0.83 15.53
N TYR A 170 -2.23 1.12 14.45
CA TYR A 170 -3.66 1.37 14.51
C TYR A 170 -4.44 0.15 15.04
N ALA A 171 -4.14 -1.06 14.57
CA ALA A 171 -4.84 -2.29 14.97
C ALA A 171 -4.52 -2.77 16.39
N SER A 172 -3.37 -2.39 16.96
CA SER A 172 -2.98 -2.75 18.33
C SER A 172 -3.51 -1.80 19.40
N ARG A 173 -4.05 -0.65 18.99
CA ARG A 173 -4.66 0.32 19.92
C ARG A 173 -5.97 -0.23 20.49
N LYS A 174 -6.19 0.03 21.78
CA LYS A 174 -7.48 -0.19 22.44
C LYS A 174 -8.31 1.09 22.35
N TYR A 175 -9.50 0.98 21.79
CA TYR A 175 -10.47 2.07 21.70
C TYR A 175 -11.51 1.92 22.80
N ARG A 176 -11.85 3.02 23.48
CA ARG A 176 -12.84 2.99 24.57
C ARG A 176 -14.26 3.06 24.02
N THR A 177 -14.42 3.65 22.84
CA THR A 177 -15.70 3.81 22.17
C THR A 177 -15.60 3.51 20.68
N GLU A 178 -16.72 3.14 20.07
CA GLU A 178 -16.83 2.99 18.62
C GLU A 178 -16.50 4.30 17.89
N LYS A 179 -16.92 5.45 18.45
CA LYS A 179 -16.61 6.77 17.89
C LYS A 179 -15.10 7.04 17.79
N GLU A 180 -14.34 6.65 18.80
CA GLU A 180 -12.87 6.75 18.78
C GLU A 180 -12.26 5.83 17.73
N PHE A 181 -12.73 4.58 17.66
CA PHE A 181 -12.29 3.61 16.65
C PHE A 181 -12.54 4.14 15.24
N LEU A 182 -13.77 4.56 14.93
CA LEU A 182 -14.14 5.09 13.61
C LEU A 182 -13.36 6.36 13.26
N ALA A 183 -12.98 7.20 14.23
CA ALA A 183 -12.14 8.36 13.98
C ALA A 183 -10.72 7.97 13.54
N GLU A 184 -10.20 6.86 14.03
CA GLU A 184 -8.89 6.36 13.62
C GLU A 184 -8.97 5.58 12.30
N VAL A 185 -10.07 4.84 12.05
CA VAL A 185 -10.38 4.26 10.73
C VAL A 185 -10.31 5.36 9.67
N ARG A 186 -11.02 6.48 9.85
CA ARG A 186 -11.03 7.58 8.88
C ARG A 186 -9.64 8.14 8.60
N LYS A 187 -8.75 8.22 9.60
CA LYS A 187 -7.36 8.67 9.37
C LYS A 187 -6.57 7.69 8.50
N VAL A 188 -6.76 6.39 8.73
CA VAL A 188 -6.14 5.32 7.93
C VAL A 188 -6.65 5.39 6.48
N GLU A 189 -7.96 5.44 6.29
CA GLU A 189 -8.61 5.51 4.99
C GLU A 189 -8.22 6.77 4.19
N LEU A 190 -8.28 7.95 4.82
CA LEU A 190 -7.89 9.21 4.19
C LEU A 190 -6.40 9.26 3.86
N GLN A 191 -5.56 8.57 4.65
CA GLN A 191 -4.15 8.48 4.33
C GLN A 191 -3.90 7.55 3.14
N ALA A 192 -4.60 6.40 3.06
CA ALA A 192 -4.53 5.53 1.89
C ALA A 192 -4.93 6.29 0.62
N GLU A 193 -5.98 7.12 0.70
CA GLU A 193 -6.39 8.00 -0.39
C GLU A 193 -5.36 9.08 -0.75
N CYS A 194 -4.69 9.66 0.23
CA CYS A 194 -3.60 10.61 -0.07
C CYS A 194 -2.40 9.90 -0.70
N LEU A 195 -2.03 8.72 -0.21
CA LEU A 195 -0.91 7.94 -0.75
C LEU A 195 -1.21 7.48 -2.17
N SER A 196 -2.45 7.07 -2.46
CA SER A 196 -2.88 6.78 -3.84
C SER A 196 -2.76 8.02 -4.70
N GLY A 197 -3.22 9.18 -4.23
CA GLY A 197 -3.01 10.47 -4.89
C GLY A 197 -1.54 10.77 -5.19
N ALA A 198 -0.65 10.57 -4.22
CA ALA A 198 0.80 10.81 -4.40
C ALA A 198 1.40 9.94 -5.51
N PHE A 199 1.00 8.66 -5.58
CA PHE A 199 1.35 7.80 -6.70
C PHE A 199 0.74 8.32 -8.01
N THR A 200 -0.57 8.53 -8.04
CA THR A 200 -1.33 8.98 -9.22
C THR A 200 -0.72 10.23 -9.84
N GLY A 201 -0.38 11.25 -9.03
CA GLY A 201 0.27 12.47 -9.48
C GLY A 201 1.64 12.20 -10.12
N SER A 202 2.45 11.36 -9.47
CA SER A 202 3.82 11.07 -9.92
C SER A 202 3.90 10.36 -11.29
N VAL A 203 2.88 9.57 -11.66
CA VAL A 203 2.81 8.87 -12.95
C VAL A 203 1.85 9.53 -13.95
N TRP A 204 1.14 10.59 -13.55
CA TRP A 204 0.04 11.15 -14.35
C TRP A 204 0.47 11.58 -15.77
N ARG A 205 1.65 12.19 -15.85
CA ARG A 205 2.23 12.66 -17.11
C ARG A 205 2.74 11.50 -17.97
N SER A 206 3.38 10.49 -17.38
CA SER A 206 3.91 9.34 -18.13
C SER A 206 2.80 8.48 -18.74
N LEU A 207 1.62 8.48 -18.09
CA LEU A 207 0.41 7.81 -18.58
C LEU A 207 -0.40 8.67 -19.57
N ASN A 208 0.10 9.85 -19.98
CA ASN A 208 -0.56 10.76 -20.91
C ASN A 208 -2.01 11.12 -20.50
N ARG A 209 -2.28 11.24 -19.19
CA ARG A 209 -3.63 11.53 -18.66
C ARG A 209 -3.92 13.03 -18.67
N ARG A 210 -5.17 13.37 -18.98
CA ARG A 210 -5.62 14.77 -19.06
C ARG A 210 -5.97 15.29 -17.67
N PRO A 211 -5.88 16.60 -17.41
CA PRO A 211 -6.39 17.18 -16.16
C PRO A 211 -7.87 16.85 -15.90
N SER A 212 -8.70 16.75 -16.95
CA SER A 212 -10.11 16.36 -16.85
C SER A 212 -10.33 14.95 -16.29
N ASP A 213 -9.38 14.04 -16.50
CA ASP A 213 -9.46 12.66 -16.00
C ASP A 213 -9.39 12.65 -14.48
N PHE A 214 -8.66 13.60 -13.88
CA PHE A 214 -8.58 13.73 -12.43
C PHE A 214 -9.90 14.25 -11.83
N THR A 215 -10.67 15.03 -12.58
CA THR A 215 -12.03 15.43 -12.17
C THR A 215 -12.94 14.20 -12.04
N TYR A 216 -12.83 13.22 -12.95
CA TYR A 216 -13.56 11.95 -12.83
C TYR A 216 -13.14 11.20 -11.57
N VAL A 217 -11.83 11.04 -11.35
CA VAL A 217 -11.27 10.40 -10.14
C VAL A 217 -11.78 11.08 -8.85
N LEU A 218 -11.78 12.41 -8.80
CA LEU A 218 -12.30 13.18 -7.66
C LEU A 218 -13.80 13.01 -7.45
N SER A 219 -14.57 12.86 -8.53
CA SER A 219 -16.03 12.65 -8.43
C SER A 219 -16.33 11.33 -7.72
N TYR A 220 -15.60 10.27 -8.07
CA TYR A 220 -15.72 8.96 -7.44
C TYR A 220 -15.27 9.01 -5.98
N ALA A 221 -14.11 9.62 -5.70
CA ALA A 221 -13.59 9.76 -4.34
C ALA A 221 -14.53 10.56 -3.41
N ARG A 222 -15.34 11.49 -3.94
CA ARG A 222 -16.36 12.18 -3.12
C ARG A 222 -17.54 11.28 -2.72
N SER A 223 -17.76 10.19 -3.44
CA SER A 223 -18.90 9.30 -3.26
C SER A 223 -18.64 8.17 -2.25
N THR A 224 -17.38 7.93 -1.85
CA THR A 224 -17.00 6.88 -0.89
C THR A 224 -17.35 7.27 0.55
N ALA A 225 -18.56 6.93 0.97
CA ALA A 225 -19.09 7.25 2.30
C ALA A 225 -18.37 6.54 3.46
N SER A 226 -17.70 5.41 3.21
CA SER A 226 -17.00 4.61 4.23
C SER A 226 -15.71 5.27 4.75
N HIS A 227 -15.15 6.22 4.00
CA HIS A 227 -13.81 6.79 4.23
C HIS A 227 -13.86 8.12 5.01
N GLY A 228 -15.05 8.60 5.35
CA GLY A 228 -15.30 9.89 5.99
C GLY A 228 -16.15 10.81 5.10
N ARG A 229 -16.12 12.12 5.37
CA ARG A 229 -16.81 13.07 4.49
C ARG A 229 -16.16 13.10 3.12
N GLY A 230 -16.94 13.00 2.04
CA GLY A 230 -16.41 13.05 0.67
C GLY A 230 -15.55 14.27 0.36
N GLN A 231 -15.80 15.41 1.02
CA GLN A 231 -14.93 16.60 0.95
C GLN A 231 -13.52 16.36 1.52
N ASN A 232 -13.40 15.58 2.59
CA ASN A 232 -12.11 15.22 3.19
C ASN A 232 -11.39 14.18 2.31
N VAL A 233 -12.11 13.21 1.75
CA VAL A 233 -11.55 12.25 0.79
C VAL A 233 -10.95 12.98 -0.41
N ALA A 234 -11.73 13.88 -1.04
CA ALA A 234 -11.25 14.71 -2.14
C ALA A 234 -10.07 15.62 -1.76
N TYR A 235 -10.09 16.20 -0.55
CA TYR A 235 -8.99 17.03 -0.05
C TYR A 235 -7.68 16.23 0.02
N TRP A 236 -7.70 15.04 0.61
CA TRP A 236 -6.51 14.22 0.77
C TRP A 236 -6.02 13.62 -0.55
N LEU A 237 -6.94 13.20 -1.42
CA LEU A 237 -6.61 12.75 -2.78
C LEU A 237 -5.90 13.86 -3.58
N THR A 238 -6.49 15.06 -3.61
CA THR A 238 -5.92 16.23 -4.30
C THR A 238 -4.56 16.60 -3.74
N ARG A 239 -4.45 16.64 -2.40
CA ARG A 239 -3.20 16.95 -1.72
C ARG A 239 -2.09 15.96 -2.06
N GLY A 240 -2.40 14.66 -2.10
CA GLY A 240 -1.46 13.64 -2.55
C GLY A 240 -1.03 13.88 -3.99
N PHE A 241 -2.00 14.02 -4.89
CA PHE A 241 -1.80 14.23 -6.32
C PHE A 241 -0.89 15.42 -6.64
N GLU A 242 -1.13 16.57 -6.02
CA GLU A 242 -0.35 17.79 -6.27
C GLU A 242 1.07 17.74 -5.68
N GLN A 243 1.23 17.09 -4.53
CA GLN A 243 2.50 17.06 -3.82
C GLN A 243 3.40 15.91 -4.26
N GLU A 244 2.82 14.84 -4.81
CA GLU A 244 3.50 13.64 -5.31
C GLU A 244 4.38 13.01 -4.21
N SER A 245 4.06 13.23 -2.94
CA SER A 245 4.94 12.91 -1.81
C SER A 245 4.17 12.35 -0.62
N PRO A 246 4.63 11.24 0.00
CA PRO A 246 4.03 10.72 1.23
C PRO A 246 4.11 11.71 2.40
N GLY A 247 5.05 12.67 2.37
CA GLY A 247 5.15 13.73 3.38
C GLY A 247 3.91 14.61 3.46
N ALA A 248 3.14 14.69 2.37
CA ALA A 248 1.89 15.43 2.34
C ALA A 248 0.73 14.68 3.04
N CYS A 249 0.89 13.39 3.34
CA CYS A 249 -0.18 12.44 3.69
C CYS A 249 -0.28 12.07 5.18
N ASN A 250 0.24 12.90 6.08
CA ASN A 250 0.22 12.64 7.52
C ASN A 250 -1.13 13.02 8.16
N THR A 251 -2.15 12.17 7.98
CA THR A 251 -3.50 12.36 8.54
C THR A 251 -3.54 12.26 10.06
N PHE A 252 -2.59 11.55 10.69
CA PHE A 252 -2.53 11.39 12.14
C PHE A 252 -2.11 12.67 12.87
N SER A 253 -1.42 13.58 12.18
CA SER A 253 -1.06 14.91 12.68
C SER A 253 -2.06 16.01 12.29
N ALA A 254 -3.06 15.68 11.46
CA ALA A 254 -3.96 16.66 10.88
C ALA A 254 -5.05 17.14 11.87
N PRO A 255 -5.56 18.37 11.72
CA PRO A 255 -6.67 18.87 12.53
C PRO A 255 -7.93 18.04 12.27
N LYS A 256 -8.78 17.88 13.31
CA LYS A 256 -10.01 17.08 13.24
C LYS A 256 -10.91 17.43 12.06
N SER A 257 -10.99 18.71 11.68
CA SER A 257 -11.80 19.17 10.55
C SER A 257 -11.40 18.57 9.21
N LYS A 258 -10.14 18.12 9.06
CA LYS A 258 -9.60 17.49 7.85
C LYS A 258 -9.64 15.97 7.87
N VAL A 259 -10.03 15.36 9.00
CA VAL A 259 -10.11 13.89 9.17
C VAL A 259 -11.45 13.44 9.78
N ALA A 260 -12.45 14.31 9.65
CA ALA A 260 -13.81 14.09 10.12
C ALA A 260 -14.62 13.21 9.17
#